data_AF-A0A519X389-F1
#
_entry.id   AF-A0A519X389-F1
#
_cell.length_a   1.000
_cell.length_b   1.000
_cell.length_c   1.000
_cell.angle_alpha   90.00
_cell.angle_beta   90.00
_cell.angle_gamma   90.00
#
_symmetry.space_group_name_H-M   'P 1'
#
loop_
_entity.id
_entity.type
_entity.pdbx_description
1 polymer ?
#
loop_
_entity_poly.entity_id
_entity_poly.type
_entity_poly.pdbx_seq_one_letter_code
_entity_poly.pdbx_strand_id
1 'polypeptide(L)'
;MQANRWLTTVRINPNEAGIDNERVRLALESHNIESRPLWKPMHLQPVFAEARYYGGEAAERAFVDGLCLPSGKEVQNGLAELRNALMIKKGSCSG
;
A
#
# COMPACT_ATOMS: atom_id res chain seq x y z
N MET A 1 14.30 -14.29 -20.86
CA MET A 1 13.06 -13.50 -20.89
C MET A 1 12.92 -12.80 -19.55
N GLN A 2 12.87 -11.46 -19.51
CA GLN A 2 12.85 -10.67 -18.26
C GLN A 2 11.45 -10.10 -18.01
N ALA A 3 11.03 -10.06 -16.74
CA ALA A 3 9.75 -9.48 -16.35
C ALA A 3 9.75 -7.95 -16.59
N ASN A 4 8.64 -7.43 -17.10
CA ASN A 4 8.46 -6.00 -17.38
C ASN A 4 8.22 -5.13 -16.14
N ARG A 5 8.11 -5.74 -14.94
CA ARG A 5 7.92 -5.07 -13.64
C ARG A 5 6.77 -4.05 -13.66
N TRP A 6 5.66 -4.44 -14.27
CA TRP A 6 4.51 -3.56 -14.49
C TRP A 6 3.92 -2.94 -13.21
N LEU A 7 3.99 -3.65 -12.09
CA LEU A 7 3.46 -3.19 -10.81
C LEU A 7 4.40 -3.51 -9.65
N THR A 8 4.67 -2.50 -8.80
CA THR A 8 5.31 -2.69 -7.51
C THR A 8 4.26 -2.62 -6.40
N THR A 9 4.19 -3.63 -5.54
CA THR A 9 3.27 -3.66 -4.40
C THR A 9 4.02 -3.97 -3.13
N VAL A 10 3.54 -3.41 -2.02
CA VAL A 10 4.05 -3.67 -0.68
C VAL A 10 2.88 -3.98 0.25
N ARG A 11 3.16 -4.75 1.29
CA ARG A 11 2.24 -4.93 2.42
C ARG A 11 2.83 -4.24 3.64
N ILE A 12 2.02 -3.48 4.34
CA ILE A 12 2.43 -2.73 5.52
C ILE A 12 1.72 -3.35 6.72
N ASN A 13 2.48 -3.98 7.62
CA ASN A 13 1.97 -4.44 8.91
C ASN A 13 2.07 -3.27 9.90
N PRO A 14 0.94 -2.70 10.38
CA PRO A 14 0.97 -1.56 11.29
C PRO A 14 1.66 -1.85 12.62
N ASN A 15 1.62 -3.10 13.09
CA ASN A 15 2.23 -3.51 14.34
C ASN A 15 3.77 -3.51 14.26
N GLU A 16 4.33 -3.76 13.07
CA GLU A 16 5.78 -3.75 12.84
C GLU A 16 6.27 -2.36 12.40
N ALA A 17 5.49 -1.69 11.54
CA ALA A 17 5.87 -0.42 10.95
C ALA A 17 5.53 0.80 11.83
N GLY A 18 4.58 0.68 12.75
CA GLY A 18 4.03 1.80 13.53
C GLY A 18 3.16 2.77 12.71
N ILE A 19 2.84 2.40 11.47
CA ILE A 19 2.07 3.18 10.51
C ILE A 19 1.26 2.23 9.62
N ASP A 20 0.06 2.64 9.23
CA ASP A 20 -0.81 1.91 8.32
C ASP A 20 -0.58 2.33 6.85
N ASN A 21 -1.15 1.55 5.93
CA ASN A 21 -1.04 1.81 4.50
C ASN A 21 -1.67 3.14 4.07
N GLU A 22 -2.77 3.56 4.70
CA GLU A 22 -3.48 4.79 4.35
C GLU A 22 -2.67 6.04 4.71
N ARG A 23 -2.00 6.05 5.86
CA ARG A 23 -1.06 7.11 6.21
C ARG A 23 0.13 7.17 5.26
N VAL A 24 0.63 6.03 4.78
CA VAL A 24 1.67 6.00 3.75
C VAL A 24 1.14 6.56 2.42
N ARG A 25 -0.08 6.17 2.02
CA ARG A 25 -0.74 6.68 0.81
C ARG A 25 -0.90 8.21 0.84
N LEU A 26 -1.39 8.75 1.95
CA LEU A 26 -1.57 10.19 2.16
C LEU A 26 -0.23 10.95 2.19
N ALA A 27 0.82 10.34 2.77
CA ALA A 27 2.16 10.93 2.75
C ALA A 27 2.76 10.97 1.35
N LEU A 28 2.50 9.95 0.52
CA LEU A 28 2.88 9.97 -0.90
C LEU A 28 2.10 11.03 -1.67
N GLU A 29 0.79 11.11 -1.43
CA GLU A 29 -0.09 12.10 -2.04
C GLU A 29 0.36 13.54 -1.75
N SER A 30 0.83 13.83 -0.52
CA SER A 30 1.34 15.17 -0.18
C SER A 30 2.61 15.57 -0.94
N HIS A 31 3.31 14.61 -1.55
CA HIS A 31 4.48 14.82 -2.40
C HIS A 31 4.13 14.68 -3.90
N ASN A 32 2.84 14.71 -4.25
CA ASN A 32 2.32 14.46 -5.60
C ASN A 32 2.72 13.08 -6.17
N ILE A 33 2.96 12.10 -5.31
CA ILE A 33 3.26 10.74 -5.72
C ILE A 33 1.97 9.93 -5.64
N GLU A 34 1.50 9.47 -6.80
CA GLU A 34 0.31 8.64 -6.85
C GLU A 34 0.59 7.24 -6.26
N SER A 35 -0.27 6.82 -5.35
CA SER A 35 -0.33 5.44 -4.85
C SER A 35 -1.78 5.03 -4.65
N ARG A 36 -2.04 3.73 -4.74
CA ARG A 36 -3.41 3.18 -4.66
C ARG A 36 -3.44 1.95 -3.77
N PRO A 37 -4.52 1.68 -3.04
CA PRO A 37 -4.73 0.37 -2.42
C PRO A 37 -4.65 -0.75 -3.46
N LEU A 38 -4.41 -1.97 -2.99
CA LEU A 38 -4.57 -3.15 -3.84
C LEU A 38 -6.02 -3.28 -4.35
N TRP A 39 -6.25 -4.16 -5.31
CA TRP A 39 -7.59 -4.35 -5.87
C TRP A 39 -8.58 -4.87 -4.82
N LYS A 40 -9.78 -4.28 -4.79
CA LYS A 40 -10.87 -4.77 -3.95
C LYS A 40 -11.28 -6.17 -4.42
N PRO A 41 -11.25 -7.19 -3.54
CA PRO A 41 -11.62 -8.55 -3.89
C PRO A 41 -13.03 -8.60 -4.44
N MET A 42 -13.24 -9.41 -5.47
CA MET A 42 -14.51 -9.49 -6.21
C MET A 42 -15.69 -9.78 -5.27
N HIS A 43 -15.53 -10.72 -4.34
CA HIS A 43 -16.57 -11.12 -3.39
C HIS A 43 -16.94 -10.03 -2.36
N LEU A 44 -16.13 -8.98 -2.22
CA LEU A 44 -16.45 -7.82 -1.39
C LEU A 44 -17.12 -6.68 -2.17
N GLN A 45 -17.28 -6.80 -3.49
CA GLN A 45 -17.94 -5.79 -4.30
C GLN A 45 -19.46 -6.02 -4.29
N PRO A 46 -20.29 -4.96 -4.18
CA PRO A 46 -21.74 -5.10 -4.08
C PRO A 46 -22.37 -5.88 -5.23
N VAL A 47 -21.80 -5.76 -6.44
CA VAL A 47 -22.28 -6.48 -7.65
C VAL A 47 -22.16 -8.00 -7.54
N PHE A 48 -21.33 -8.52 -6.62
CA PHE A 48 -21.15 -9.95 -6.37
C PHE A 48 -21.68 -10.40 -5.02
N ALA A 49 -22.51 -9.60 -4.34
CA ALA A 49 -23.01 -9.91 -2.99
C ALA A 49 -23.78 -11.25 -2.91
N GLU A 50 -24.44 -11.66 -3.99
CA GLU A 50 -25.20 -12.92 -4.06
C GLU A 50 -24.43 -14.05 -4.76
N ALA A 51 -23.21 -13.80 -5.23
CA ALA A 51 -22.42 -14.80 -5.93
C ALA A 51 -21.82 -15.81 -4.95
N ARG A 52 -21.75 -17.09 -5.35
CA ARG A 52 -21.01 -18.10 -4.59
C ARG A 52 -19.52 -17.78 -4.60
N TYR A 53 -18.92 -17.74 -3.42
CA TYR A 53 -17.48 -17.53 -3.23
C TYR A 53 -16.83 -18.77 -2.64
N TYR A 54 -15.68 -19.15 -3.19
CA TYR A 54 -14.82 -20.20 -2.66
C TYR A 54 -13.42 -19.63 -2.50
N GLY A 55 -12.90 -19.62 -1.29
CA GLY A 55 -11.61 -19.05 -0.96
C GLY A 55 -11.48 -18.76 0.52
N GLY A 56 -10.50 -17.93 0.87
CA GLY A 56 -10.32 -17.45 2.23
C GLY A 56 -9.85 -15.99 2.23
N GLU A 57 -9.52 -15.51 3.41
CA GLU A 57 -9.26 -14.09 3.69
C GLU A 57 -7.97 -13.53 3.06
N ALA A 58 -7.21 -14.31 2.28
CA ALA A 58 -5.94 -13.86 1.73
C ALA A 58 -6.09 -12.61 0.83
N ALA A 59 -7.12 -12.59 -0.02
CA ALA A 59 -7.40 -11.44 -0.87
C ALA A 59 -7.88 -10.22 -0.07
N GLU A 60 -8.66 -10.44 1.00
CA GLU A 60 -9.13 -9.38 1.88
C GLU A 60 -7.98 -8.74 2.65
N ARG A 61 -7.10 -9.56 3.24
CA ARG A 61 -5.88 -9.06 3.91
C ARG A 61 -4.96 -8.32 2.96
N ALA A 62 -4.79 -8.83 1.73
CA ALA A 62 -4.02 -8.13 0.72
C ALA A 62 -4.62 -6.75 0.40
N PHE A 63 -5.95 -6.65 0.31
CA PHE A 63 -6.62 -5.37 0.10
C PHE A 63 -6.46 -4.40 1.28
N VAL A 64 -6.58 -4.91 2.52
CA VAL A 64 -6.49 -4.09 3.74
C VAL A 64 -5.08 -3.58 3.98
N ASP A 65 -4.05 -4.42 3.82
CA ASP A 65 -2.68 -4.08 4.20
C ASP A 65 -1.80 -3.69 3.00
N GLY A 66 -2.31 -3.81 1.78
CA GLY A 66 -1.55 -3.68 0.56
C GLY A 66 -1.62 -2.29 -0.07
N LEU A 67 -0.49 -1.86 -0.61
CA LEU A 67 -0.34 -0.60 -1.34
C LEU A 67 0.41 -0.82 -2.64
N CYS A 68 -0.17 -0.33 -3.73
CA CYS A 68 0.46 -0.19 -5.04
C CYS A 68 1.33 1.07 -5.04
N LEU A 69 2.61 0.88 -5.34
CA LEU A 69 3.56 1.95 -5.56
C LEU A 69 3.65 2.23 -7.07
N PRO A 70 4.11 3.43 -7.47
CA PRO A 70 4.43 3.70 -8.86
C PRO A 70 5.46 2.68 -9.38
N SER A 71 5.48 2.43 -10.68
CA SER A 71 6.33 1.39 -11.31
C SER A 71 7.34 1.95 -12.32
N GLY A 72 7.67 3.24 -12.21
CA GLY A 72 8.59 3.96 -13.09
C GLY A 72 9.89 4.38 -12.40
N LYS A 73 10.78 5.06 -13.14
CA LYS A 73 12.03 5.62 -12.59
C LYS A 73 11.80 6.62 -11.44
N GLU A 74 10.60 7.17 -11.33
CA GLU A 74 10.18 8.11 -10.28
C GLU A 74 10.14 7.49 -8.87
N VAL A 75 10.12 6.16 -8.76
CA VAL A 75 10.09 5.42 -7.50
C VAL A 75 11.35 5.63 -6.65
N GLN A 76 12.51 5.84 -7.30
CA GLN A 76 13.78 5.98 -6.57
C GLN A 76 13.80 7.23 -5.69
N ASN A 77 13.18 8.32 -6.14
CA ASN A 77 13.12 9.56 -5.37
C ASN A 77 12.04 9.48 -4.29
N GLY A 78 10.86 8.94 -4.62
CA GLY A 78 9.75 8.81 -3.68
C GLY A 78 10.01 7.86 -2.50
N LEU A 79 10.75 6.76 -2.71
CA LEU A 79 11.13 5.85 -1.62
C LEU A 79 12.13 6.47 -0.64
N ALA A 80 13.06 7.30 -1.13
CA ALA A 80 14.01 8.01 -0.28
C ALA A 80 13.29 9.07 0.58
N GLU A 81 12.31 9.77 0.01
CA GLU A 81 11.46 10.72 0.73
C GLU A 81 10.54 10.04 1.74
N LEU A 82 9.93 8.90 1.39
CA LEU A 82 9.19 8.08 2.35
C LEU A 82 10.09 7.63 3.51
N ARG A 83 11.31 7.19 3.23
CA ARG A 83 12.29 6.84 4.28
C ARG A 83 12.54 8.04 5.18
N ASN A 84 12.74 9.23 4.62
CA ASN A 84 12.98 10.44 5.41
C ASN A 84 11.74 10.86 6.22
N ALA A 85 10.54 10.85 5.64
CA ALA A 85 9.29 11.19 6.32
C ALA A 85 8.93 10.20 7.45
N LEU A 86 9.16 8.90 7.23
CA LEU A 86 8.95 7.85 8.24
C LEU A 86 9.99 7.92 9.37
N MET A 87 11.25 8.28 9.06
CA MET A 87 12.33 8.41 10.04
C MET A 87 12.20 9.70 10.87
N ILE A 88 11.72 10.81 10.29
CA ILE A 88 11.43 12.06 11.01
C ILE A 88 10.35 11.83 12.08
N LYS A 89 9.34 10.98 11.82
CA LYS A 89 8.28 10.67 12.81
C LYS A 89 8.70 9.76 13.96
N LYS A 90 9.80 8.99 13.85
CA LYS A 90 10.35 8.25 15.00
C LYS A 90 11.10 9.15 15.99
N GLY A 91 11.35 10.41 15.66
CA GLY A 91 12.10 11.37 16.50
C GLY A 91 11.25 12.24 17.44
N SER A 92 9.92 12.12 17.45
CA SER A 92 9.04 12.95 18.27
C SER A 92 8.14 12.13 19.20
N CYS A 93 8.75 11.31 20.04
CA CYS A 93 8.14 10.89 21.31
C CYS A 93 9.05 11.35 22.45
N SER A 94 8.80 12.58 22.89
CA SER A 94 9.21 13.10 24.19
C SER A 94 7.93 13.38 24.98
N GLY A 95 7.71 12.65 26.07
CA GLY A 95 6.59 12.83 26.98
C GLY A 95 5.97 11.52 27.42
#